data_AF-A0A2X0Z975-F1
#
_entry.id   AF-A0A2X0Z975-F1
#
_cell.length_a   1.000
_cell.length_b   1.000
_cell.length_c   1.000
_cell.angle_alpha   90.00
_cell.angle_beta   90.00
_cell.angle_gamma   90.00
#
_symmetry.space_group_name_H-M   'P 1'
#
loop_
_entity.id
_entity.type
_entity.pdbx_description
1 polymer ?
#
loop_
_entity_poly.entity_id
_entity_poly.type
_entity_poly.pdbx_seq_one_letter_code
_entity_poly.pdbx_strand_id
1 'polypeptide(L)'
;MQAVINVKGTKLSVLSIRHSETGKLLMVHASHDNGHETCFVDKLDSQHFSIPHVAIENLEGALEYPEVEARITEERNKLIHHLEQMLRVEQSKLDAILVDLGETEVEYPFEKLGDKLITKQSEYKFAQQRVFGMLDTIEEAKAYAEGYFLNVDCESIETQSSH
;
A
#
# COMPACT_ATOMS: atom_id res chain seq x y z
N MET A 1 7.50 -16.56 10.21
CA MET A 1 6.96 -15.20 10.34
C MET A 1 7.38 -14.68 11.70
N GLN A 2 8.46 -13.91 11.73
CA GLN A 2 9.02 -13.38 12.97
C GLN A 2 8.43 -11.99 13.21
N ALA A 3 7.46 -11.92 14.13
CA ALA A 3 6.93 -10.65 14.61
C ALA A 3 7.95 -9.98 15.54
N VAL A 4 7.90 -8.66 15.60
CA VAL A 4 8.78 -7.85 16.43
C VAL A 4 7.92 -6.87 17.21
N ILE A 5 8.24 -6.62 18.47
CA ILE A 5 7.60 -5.55 19.23
C ILE A 5 8.60 -4.40 19.41
N ASN A 6 8.20 -3.20 19.03
CA ASN A 6 8.99 -1.98 19.13
C ASN A 6 8.60 -1.21 20.38
N VAL A 7 9.47 -1.26 21.39
CA VAL A 7 9.25 -0.58 22.66
C VAL A 7 10.30 0.52 22.80
N LYS A 8 9.87 1.78 22.66
CA LYS A 8 10.73 2.97 22.76
C LYS A 8 11.95 2.92 21.83
N GLY A 9 11.75 2.45 20.59
CA GLY A 9 12.81 2.33 19.59
C GLY A 9 13.65 1.05 19.72
N THR A 10 13.40 0.20 20.72
CA THR A 10 14.06 -1.10 20.85
C THR A 10 13.17 -2.19 20.26
N LYS A 11 13.68 -2.87 19.24
CA LYS A 11 12.99 -3.98 18.57
C LYS A 11 13.30 -5.30 19.26
N LEU A 12 12.27 -5.95 19.78
CA LEU A 12 12.38 -7.22 20.52
C LEU A 12 11.72 -8.35 19.73
N SER A 13 12.35 -9.52 19.73
CA SER A 13 11.81 -10.69 19.03
C SER A 13 10.59 -11.23 19.76
N VAL A 14 9.45 -11.29 19.08
CA VAL A 14 8.23 -11.83 19.68
C VAL A 14 8.30 -13.35 19.74
N LEU A 15 8.06 -13.90 20.92
CA LEU A 15 8.00 -15.32 21.21
C LEU A 15 6.58 -15.87 21.09
N SER A 16 5.61 -15.15 21.66
CA SER A 16 4.20 -15.52 21.59
C SER A 16 3.28 -14.32 21.70
N ILE A 17 2.11 -14.44 21.08
CA ILE A 17 1.07 -13.43 21.04
C ILE A 17 -0.21 -14.08 21.53
N ARG A 18 -0.87 -13.48 22.52
CA ARG A 18 -2.14 -13.98 23.04
C ARG A 18 -3.26 -13.01 22.69
N HIS A 19 -4.31 -13.56 22.11
CA HIS A 19 -5.54 -12.86 21.78
C HIS A 19 -6.67 -13.32 22.71
N SER A 20 -7.68 -12.48 22.87
CA SER A 20 -8.96 -12.86 23.46
C SER A 20 -9.77 -13.74 22.49
N GLU A 21 -10.85 -14.32 22.98
CA GLU A 21 -11.83 -15.02 22.14
C GLU A 21 -12.48 -14.11 21.09
N THR A 22 -12.53 -12.80 21.35
CA THR A 22 -13.01 -11.78 20.41
C THR A 22 -11.94 -11.33 19.41
N GLY A 23 -10.72 -11.86 19.49
CA GLY A 23 -9.59 -11.49 18.63
C GLY A 23 -8.81 -10.25 19.08
N LYS A 24 -9.17 -9.62 20.20
CA LYS A 24 -8.41 -8.47 20.75
C LYS A 24 -7.05 -8.94 21.23
N LEU A 25 -6.00 -8.20 20.89
CA LEU A 25 -4.65 -8.44 21.40
C LEU A 25 -4.61 -8.21 22.92
N LEU A 26 -4.18 -9.21 23.69
CA LEU A 26 -4.14 -9.15 25.16
C LEU A 26 -2.72 -8.97 25.69
N MET A 27 -1.78 -9.77 25.19
CA MET A 27 -0.39 -9.72 25.65
C MET A 27 0.57 -10.23 24.56
N VAL A 28 1.79 -9.73 24.62
CA VAL A 28 2.91 -10.15 23.76
C VAL A 28 4.07 -10.53 24.65
N HIS A 29 4.59 -11.75 24.48
CA HIS A 29 5.85 -12.15 25.08
C HIS A 29 6.97 -11.92 24.07
N ALA A 30 8.02 -11.22 24.47
CA ALA A 30 9.18 -11.02 23.63
C ALA A 30 10.49 -11.30 24.39
N SER A 31 11.51 -11.70 23.65
CA SER A 31 12.87 -11.88 24.16
C SER A 31 13.74 -10.67 23.85
N HIS A 32 14.58 -10.34 24.83
CA HIS A 32 15.73 -9.47 24.66
C HIS A 32 16.95 -10.27 24.17
N ASP A 33 17.94 -9.58 23.62
CA ASP A 33 19.18 -10.20 23.12
C ASP A 33 19.98 -10.96 24.20
N ASN A 34 19.79 -10.62 25.46
CA ASN A 34 20.38 -11.30 26.62
C ASN A 34 19.61 -12.57 27.06
N GLY A 35 18.57 -12.97 26.32
CA GLY A 35 17.72 -14.13 26.62
C GLY A 35 16.67 -13.87 27.70
N HIS A 36 16.56 -12.65 28.23
CA HIS A 36 15.51 -12.29 29.17
C HIS A 36 14.17 -12.17 28.45
N GLU A 37 13.13 -12.77 29.00
CA GLU A 37 11.78 -12.71 28.45
C GLU A 37 10.95 -11.67 29.19
N THR A 38 10.12 -10.93 28.46
CA THR A 38 9.27 -9.90 29.05
C THR A 38 7.88 -9.96 28.43
N CYS A 39 6.88 -9.85 29.29
CA CYS A 39 5.48 -9.79 28.90
C CYS A 39 5.07 -8.33 28.76
N PHE A 40 4.53 -7.96 27.61
CA PHE A 40 4.01 -6.65 27.30
C PHE A 40 2.49 -6.70 27.24
N VAL A 41 1.84 -5.74 27.87
CA VAL A 41 0.39 -5.58 27.87
C VAL A 41 0.04 -4.13 27.61
N ASP A 42 -1.19 -3.89 27.17
CA ASP A 42 -1.72 -2.55 27.04
C ASP A 42 -1.83 -1.87 28.43
N LYS A 43 -1.47 -0.60 28.51
CA LYS A 43 -1.49 0.20 29.73
C LYS A 43 -2.90 0.31 30.31
N LEU A 44 -3.93 0.34 29.47
CA LEU A 44 -5.32 0.37 29.92
C LEU A 44 -5.74 -0.94 30.62
N ASP A 45 -5.20 -2.06 30.14
CA ASP A 45 -5.56 -3.39 30.63
C ASP A 45 -4.60 -3.91 31.72
N SER A 46 -3.48 -3.22 31.97
CA SER A 46 -2.41 -3.59 32.91
C SER A 46 -2.92 -3.97 34.31
N GLN A 47 -3.88 -3.21 34.85
CA GLN A 47 -4.47 -3.45 36.16
C GLN A 47 -5.23 -4.78 36.29
N HIS A 48 -5.57 -5.43 35.17
CA HIS A 48 -6.27 -6.71 35.14
C HIS A 48 -5.32 -7.91 35.04
N PHE A 49 -4.01 -7.68 34.93
CA PHE A 49 -3.00 -8.73 34.87
C PHE A 49 -2.26 -8.88 36.20
N SER A 50 -2.24 -10.11 36.74
CA SER A 50 -1.55 -10.47 37.99
C SER A 50 -0.12 -10.96 37.79
N ILE A 51 0.27 -11.24 36.54
CA ILE A 51 1.63 -11.66 36.18
C ILE A 51 2.57 -10.45 36.06
N PRO A 52 3.88 -10.59 36.33
CA PRO A 52 4.86 -9.53 36.05
C PRO A 52 4.85 -9.16 34.56
N HIS A 53 4.63 -7.88 34.27
CA HIS A 53 4.52 -7.38 32.90
C HIS A 53 4.99 -5.92 32.80
N VAL A 54 5.23 -5.48 31.56
CA VAL A 54 5.49 -4.08 31.20
C VAL A 54 4.27 -3.53 30.49
N ALA A 55 3.69 -2.47 31.06
CA ALA A 55 2.58 -1.74 30.46
C ALA A 55 3.09 -0.77 29.40
N ILE A 56 2.57 -0.89 28.17
CA ILE A 56 2.87 0.03 27.06
C ILE A 56 1.59 0.68 26.55
N GLU A 57 1.71 1.89 25.99
CA GLU A 57 0.54 2.74 25.71
C GLU A 57 -0.40 2.15 24.66
N ASN A 58 0.16 1.55 23.61
CA ASN A 58 -0.59 0.87 22.57
C ASN A 58 0.15 -0.41 22.19
N LEU A 59 -0.39 -1.55 22.61
CA LEU A 59 0.24 -2.85 22.36
C LEU A 59 0.17 -3.25 20.87
N GLU A 60 -0.93 -2.90 20.21
CA GLU A 60 -1.17 -3.23 18.81
C GLU A 60 -0.28 -2.40 17.88
N GLY A 61 -0.20 -1.09 18.12
CA GLY A 61 0.69 -0.19 17.37
C GLY A 61 2.18 -0.47 17.56
N ALA A 62 2.57 -1.07 18.69
CA ALA A 62 3.96 -1.46 18.94
C ALA A 62 4.35 -2.76 18.21
N LEU A 63 3.39 -3.53 17.69
CA LEU A 63 3.63 -4.84 17.07
C LEU A 63 3.86 -4.68 15.56
N GLU A 64 5.06 -5.02 15.12
CA GLU A 64 5.51 -4.93 13.74
C GLU A 64 5.65 -6.32 13.11
N TYR A 65 5.43 -6.41 11.79
CA TYR A 65 5.58 -7.65 11.02
C TYR A 65 6.52 -7.44 9.82
N PRO A 66 7.85 -7.30 10.05
CA PRO A 66 8.78 -6.82 9.03
C PRO A 66 8.81 -7.68 7.75
N GLU A 67 8.72 -9.01 7.88
CA GLU A 67 8.69 -9.92 6.73
C GLU A 67 7.44 -9.73 5.87
N VAL A 68 6.29 -9.49 6.51
CA VAL A 68 5.01 -9.28 5.82
C VAL A 68 5.01 -7.93 5.13
N GLU A 69 5.46 -6.89 5.82
CA GLU A 69 5.61 -5.54 5.25
C GLU A 69 6.57 -5.54 4.06
N ALA A 70 7.70 -6.23 4.17
CA ALA A 70 8.65 -6.38 3.08
C ALA A 70 8.02 -7.09 1.88
N ARG A 71 7.29 -8.20 2.10
CA ARG A 71 6.59 -8.92 1.03
C ARG A 71 5.50 -8.08 0.37
N ILE A 72 4.68 -7.38 1.16
CA ILE A 72 3.66 -6.46 0.64
C ILE A 72 4.32 -5.37 -0.21
N THR A 73 5.42 -4.80 0.27
CA THR A 73 6.19 -3.79 -0.47
C THR A 73 6.73 -4.34 -1.79
N GLU A 74 7.27 -5.55 -1.78
CA GLU A 74 7.79 -6.21 -2.99
C GLU A 74 6.67 -6.50 -4.00
N GLU A 75 5.57 -7.12 -3.58
CA GLU A 75 4.43 -7.43 -4.45
C GLU A 75 3.80 -6.16 -5.02
N ARG A 76 3.68 -5.11 -4.22
CA ARG A 76 3.22 -3.79 -4.67
C ARG A 76 4.16 -3.21 -5.73
N ASN A 77 5.47 -3.25 -5.51
CA ASN A 77 6.44 -2.74 -6.50
C ASN A 77 6.37 -3.52 -7.82
N LYS A 78 6.14 -4.84 -7.76
CA LYS A 78 5.88 -5.67 -8.96
C LYS A 78 4.60 -5.23 -9.67
N LEU A 79 3.53 -4.95 -8.94
CA LEU A 79 2.27 -4.47 -9.51
C LEU A 79 2.44 -3.12 -10.20
N ILE A 80 3.09 -2.15 -9.54
CA ILE A 80 3.37 -0.83 -10.12
C ILE A 80 4.17 -0.99 -11.42
N HIS A 81 5.23 -1.80 -11.39
CA HIS A 81 6.04 -2.04 -12.59
C HIS A 81 5.22 -2.66 -13.73
N HIS A 82 4.35 -3.62 -13.42
CA HIS A 82 3.48 -4.24 -14.40
C HIS A 82 2.52 -3.23 -15.03
N LEU A 83 1.89 -2.37 -14.22
CA LEU A 83 0.99 -1.31 -14.68
C LEU A 83 1.73 -0.28 -15.55
N GLU A 84 2.96 0.11 -15.19
CA GLU A 84 3.78 0.99 -16.01
C GLU A 84 4.13 0.36 -17.38
N GLN A 85 4.40 -0.94 -17.44
CA GLN A 85 4.60 -1.64 -18.71
C GLN A 85 3.34 -1.67 -19.57
N MET A 86 2.19 -1.98 -18.97
CA MET A 86 0.89 -1.94 -19.67
C MET A 86 0.58 -0.56 -20.21
N LEU A 87 0.84 0.48 -19.42
CA LEU A 87 0.65 1.88 -19.81
C LEU A 87 1.50 2.23 -21.05
N ARG A 88 2.77 1.84 -21.08
CA ARG A 88 3.64 2.05 -22.25
C ARG A 88 3.12 1.35 -23.51
N VAL A 89 2.61 0.13 -23.36
CA VAL A 89 2.03 -0.62 -24.48
C VAL A 89 0.75 0.07 -24.99
N GLU A 90 -0.14 0.52 -24.10
CA GLU A 90 -1.35 1.23 -24.51
C GLU A 90 -1.03 2.61 -25.12
N GLN A 91 -0.05 3.33 -24.59
CA GLN A 91 0.44 4.59 -25.19
C GLN A 91 1.00 4.35 -26.59
N SER A 92 1.81 3.31 -26.78
CA SER A 92 2.33 2.97 -28.12
C SER A 92 1.22 2.62 -29.11
N LYS A 93 0.14 1.95 -28.68
CA LYS A 93 -1.03 1.71 -29.53
C LYS A 93 -1.77 3.00 -29.85
N LEU A 94 -1.90 3.91 -28.89
CA LEU A 94 -2.52 5.21 -29.09
C LEU A 94 -1.75 6.05 -30.11
N ASP A 95 -0.42 6.08 -30.00
CA ASP A 95 0.46 6.76 -30.94
C ASP A 95 0.37 6.14 -32.35
N ALA A 96 0.31 4.81 -32.43
CA ALA A 96 0.10 4.12 -33.70
C ALA A 96 -1.21 4.56 -34.36
N ILE A 97 -2.33 4.62 -33.62
CA ILE A 97 -3.62 5.09 -34.13
C ILE A 97 -3.55 6.55 -34.62
N LEU A 98 -2.80 7.42 -33.93
CA LEU A 98 -2.59 8.81 -34.33
C LEU A 98 -1.83 8.93 -35.66
N VAL A 99 -0.75 8.17 -35.83
CA VAL A 99 0.00 8.10 -37.09
C VAL A 99 -0.92 7.60 -38.20
N ASP A 100 -1.66 6.53 -37.92
CA ASP A 100 -2.63 5.92 -38.83
C ASP A 100 -3.78 6.85 -39.24
N LEU A 101 -4.14 7.82 -38.40
CA LEU A 101 -5.11 8.87 -38.70
C LEU A 101 -4.49 9.94 -39.61
N GLY A 102 -3.25 10.35 -39.32
CA GLY A 102 -2.50 11.33 -40.11
C GLY A 102 -2.09 10.84 -41.51
N GLU A 103 -1.86 9.54 -41.66
CA GLU A 103 -1.47 8.87 -42.92
C GLU A 103 -2.66 8.34 -43.72
N THR A 104 -3.90 8.69 -43.36
CA THR A 104 -5.08 8.21 -44.10
C THR A 104 -5.08 8.80 -45.52
N GLU A 105 -4.44 8.13 -46.48
CA GLU A 105 -4.44 8.53 -47.87
C GLU A 105 -5.87 8.48 -48.44
N VAL A 106 -6.19 9.51 -49.23
CA VAL A 106 -7.50 9.77 -49.83
C VAL A 106 -7.71 8.84 -51.04
N GLU A 107 -7.61 7.53 -50.84
CA GLU A 107 -7.85 6.53 -51.89
C GLU A 107 -9.30 6.02 -51.91
N TYR A 108 -10.08 6.31 -50.86
CA TYR A 108 -11.47 5.88 -50.76
C TYR A 108 -12.45 6.97 -51.22
N PRO A 109 -13.60 6.61 -51.84
CA PRO A 109 -14.69 7.56 -52.04
C PRO A 109 -15.05 8.19 -50.69
N PHE A 110 -15.29 9.51 -50.69
CA PHE A 110 -15.47 10.37 -49.50
C PHE A 110 -16.39 9.76 -48.42
N GLU A 111 -17.41 9.01 -48.83
CA GLU A 111 -18.36 8.30 -47.96
C GLU A 111 -17.69 7.23 -47.09
N LYS A 112 -16.76 6.44 -47.63
CA LYS A 112 -16.03 5.38 -46.88
C LYS A 112 -14.89 5.94 -46.03
N LEU A 113 -14.37 7.11 -46.40
CA LEU A 113 -13.34 7.81 -45.63
C LEU A 113 -13.93 8.35 -44.31
N GLY A 114 -15.16 8.87 -44.35
CA GLY A 114 -15.89 9.35 -43.17
C GLY A 114 -16.11 8.25 -42.12
N ASP A 115 -16.62 7.09 -42.53
CA ASP A 115 -16.84 5.96 -41.62
C ASP A 115 -15.53 5.48 -40.96
N LYS A 116 -14.44 5.38 -41.74
CA LYS A 116 -13.13 4.94 -41.23
C LYS A 116 -12.52 5.95 -40.25
N LEU A 117 -12.66 7.25 -40.52
CA LEU A 117 -12.25 8.32 -39.61
C LEU A 117 -13.04 8.29 -38.31
N ILE A 118 -14.37 8.08 -38.37
CA ILE A 118 -15.24 7.96 -37.19
C ILE A 118 -14.82 6.75 -36.35
N THR A 119 -14.58 5.59 -36.97
CA THR A 119 -14.12 4.39 -36.26
C THR A 119 -12.78 4.63 -35.57
N LYS A 120 -11.77 5.13 -36.29
CA LYS A 120 -10.44 5.41 -35.70
C LYS A 120 -10.49 6.47 -34.59
N GLN A 121 -11.32 7.51 -34.75
CA GLN A 121 -11.52 8.53 -33.71
C GLN A 121 -12.18 7.93 -32.46
N SER A 122 -13.13 7.01 -32.63
CA SER A 122 -13.76 6.29 -31.53
C SER A 122 -12.75 5.41 -30.79
N GLU A 123 -11.96 4.63 -31.53
CA GLU A 123 -10.88 3.79 -30.98
C GLU A 123 -9.84 4.61 -30.22
N TYR A 124 -9.45 5.76 -30.76
CA TYR A 124 -8.55 6.72 -30.11
C TYR A 124 -9.12 7.21 -28.77
N LYS A 125 -10.40 7.63 -28.74
CA LYS A 125 -11.06 8.06 -27.49
C LYS A 125 -11.10 6.97 -26.43
N PHE A 126 -11.41 5.73 -26.83
CA PHE A 126 -11.42 4.59 -25.90
C PHE A 126 -10.03 4.27 -25.36
N ALA A 127 -9.00 4.29 -26.22
CA ALA A 127 -7.62 4.09 -25.80
C ALA A 127 -7.15 5.19 -24.84
N GLN A 128 -7.51 6.44 -25.12
CA GLN A 128 -7.22 7.58 -24.24
C GLN A 128 -7.87 7.42 -22.85
N GLN A 129 -9.14 6.99 -22.79
CA GLN A 129 -9.81 6.71 -21.51
C GLN A 129 -9.11 5.60 -20.71
N ARG A 130 -8.66 4.53 -21.38
CA ARG A 130 -7.90 3.46 -20.71
C ARG A 130 -6.58 3.97 -20.14
N VAL A 131 -5.85 4.78 -20.90
CA VAL A 131 -4.58 5.39 -20.46
C VAL A 131 -4.81 6.26 -19.22
N PHE A 132 -5.85 7.10 -19.21
CA PHE A 132 -6.17 7.92 -18.04
C PHE A 132 -6.56 7.06 -16.83
N GLY A 133 -7.40 6.03 -17.00
CA GLY A 133 -7.75 5.13 -15.90
C GLY A 133 -6.54 4.39 -15.32
N MET A 134 -5.57 4.02 -16.16
CA MET A 134 -4.30 3.43 -15.68
C MET A 134 -3.45 4.42 -14.90
N LEU A 135 -3.39 5.69 -15.32
CA LEU A 135 -2.71 6.75 -14.58
C LEU A 135 -3.36 6.98 -13.20
N ASP A 136 -4.69 7.09 -13.15
CA ASP A 136 -5.43 7.26 -11.90
C ASP A 136 -5.17 6.08 -10.94
N THR A 137 -5.16 4.84 -11.46
CA THR A 137 -4.89 3.64 -10.64
C THR A 137 -3.45 3.64 -10.10
N ILE A 138 -2.48 4.10 -10.89
CA ILE A 138 -1.08 4.22 -10.45
C ILE A 138 -0.97 5.31 -9.37
N GLU A 139 -1.63 6.46 -9.55
CA GLU A 139 -1.64 7.54 -8.58
C GLU A 139 -2.32 7.11 -7.27
N GLU A 140 -3.45 6.42 -7.32
CA GLU A 140 -4.11 5.87 -6.14
C GLU A 140 -3.23 4.86 -5.40
N ALA A 141 -2.55 3.97 -6.13
CA ALA A 141 -1.62 3.01 -5.54
C ALA A 141 -0.42 3.71 -4.86
N LYS A 142 0.06 4.83 -5.42
CA LYS A 142 1.12 5.66 -4.83
C LYS A 142 0.61 6.45 -3.61
N ALA A 143 -0.55 7.08 -3.71
CA ALA A 143 -1.17 7.85 -2.64
C ALA A 143 -1.53 6.98 -1.44
N TYR A 144 -2.03 5.76 -1.67
CA TYR A 144 -2.24 4.77 -0.62
C TYR A 144 -0.92 4.44 0.10
N ALA A 145 0.19 4.33 -0.63
CA ALA A 145 1.50 4.13 -0.03
C ALA A 145 1.94 5.32 0.82
N GLU A 146 1.82 6.55 0.32
CA GLU A 146 2.20 7.78 1.05
C GLU A 146 1.33 7.99 2.30
N GLY A 147 0.02 7.78 2.20
CA GLY A 147 -0.90 7.87 3.33
C GLY A 147 -0.68 6.79 4.39
N TYR A 148 -0.27 5.58 4.01
CA TYR A 148 0.09 4.52 4.96
C TYR A 148 1.34 4.89 5.79
N PHE A 149 2.34 5.56 5.19
CA PHE A 149 3.52 6.03 5.93
C PHE A 149 3.26 7.30 6.74
N LEU A 150 2.45 8.24 6.25
CA LEU A 150 2.11 9.47 6.97
C LEU A 150 1.23 9.23 8.21
N ASN A 151 0.36 8.21 8.20
CA ASN A 151 -0.47 7.87 9.35
C ASN A 151 0.27 7.12 10.46
N VAL A 152 1.48 6.60 10.21
CA VAL A 152 2.32 6.00 11.26
C VAL A 152 3.06 7.09 12.06
N ASP A 153 3.34 8.26 11.46
CA ASP A 153 4.02 9.38 12.13
C ASP A 153 3.05 10.39 12.79
N CYS A 154 1.78 10.46 12.37
CA CYS A 154 0.83 11.47 12.87
C CYS A 154 0.32 11.23 14.30
N GLU A 155 0.37 10.02 14.86
CA GLU A 155 0.01 9.83 16.29
C GLU A 155 1.09 10.36 17.26
N SER A 156 2.27 10.75 16.77
CA SER A 156 3.37 11.23 17.60
C SER A 156 3.41 12.74 17.85
N ILE A 157 2.55 13.55 17.19
CA ILE A 157 2.68 15.02 17.19
C ILE A 157 1.59 15.76 17.99
N GLU A 158 0.45 15.14 18.34
CA GLU A 158 -0.65 15.89 19.00
C GLU A 158 -0.54 16.11 20.52
N THR A 159 0.54 15.70 21.20
CA THR A 159 0.68 15.93 22.66
C THR A 159 1.57 17.11 23.08
N GLN A 160 1.94 18.00 22.17
CA GLN A 160 2.63 19.25 22.54
C GLN A 160 2.07 20.50 21.87
N SER A 161 0.82 20.84 22.16
CA SER A 161 0.44 22.25 22.31
C SER A 161 -0.97 22.33 22.88
N SER A 162 -1.08 22.59 24.19
CA SER A 162 -1.96 23.61 24.75
C SER A 162 -1.74 23.67 26.26
N HIS A 163 -1.41 24.88 26.70
CA HIS A 163 -1.12 25.32 28.06
C HIS A 163 -2.23 25.04 29.08
#